data_AF-A0A517MJX9-F1
#
_entry.id   AF-A0A517MJX9-F1
#
_cell.length_a   1.000
_cell.length_b   1.000
_cell.length_c   1.000
_cell.angle_alpha   90.00
_cell.angle_beta   90.00
_cell.angle_gamma   90.00
#
_symmetry.space_group_name_H-M   'P 1'
#
loop_
_entity.id
_entity.type
_entity.pdbx_description
1 polymer ?
#
loop_
_entity_poly.entity_id
_entity_poly.type
_entity_poly.pdbx_seq_one_letter_code
_entity_poly.pdbx_strand_id
1 'polypeptide(L)'
;MEAIIDWLSSLQWERLIPEWIGKALGFLSGFVASWFLLFRRRLNAIQKAQSGDSDDIIFQMHVLHPNPSEDTGQRDEEQPNASDSELQPENPGPTKATAKRHASHTLLFRNIAPKTTLNQLYDNIAVREELQKFADQTSLNDPVLDTTGTLGFEILNDALGHIAGLMAITSEPREPWLFAMTCEDRQVVRKRCIRCFLIRPEDLEKFANWTWCQEEVAVEKPWHWFRVIALHRMAILWRSEQQATLRSGQSDERAMPMVDSQTKHDRVRTISVGMNTQEQPIGSPHQIDWTAHLPDLQKLGIELVSQE
;
A
#
# COMPACT_ATOMS: atom_id res chain seq x y z
N MET A 1 -54.90 -19.71 -43.66
CA MET A 1 -55.16 -20.11 -42.26
C MET A 1 -55.40 -21.60 -42.15
N GLU A 2 -56.26 -22.20 -42.98
CA GLU A 2 -56.56 -23.65 -42.97
C GLU A 2 -55.32 -24.54 -43.09
N ALA A 3 -54.41 -24.27 -44.03
CA ALA A 3 -53.17 -25.05 -44.19
C ALA A 3 -52.25 -25.06 -42.94
N ILE A 4 -52.31 -24.01 -42.11
CA ILE A 4 -51.52 -23.92 -40.86
C ILE A 4 -52.18 -24.75 -39.75
N ILE A 5 -53.51 -24.74 -39.73
CA ILE A 5 -54.32 -25.48 -38.75
C ILE A 5 -54.23 -26.99 -39.02
N ASP A 6 -54.30 -27.41 -40.28
CA ASP A 6 -54.11 -28.82 -40.67
C ASP A 6 -52.69 -29.31 -40.35
N TRP A 7 -51.69 -28.48 -40.64
CA TRP A 7 -50.30 -28.77 -40.26
C TRP A 7 -50.13 -28.92 -38.74
N LEU A 8 -50.70 -28.02 -37.95
CA LEU A 8 -50.71 -28.10 -36.49
C LEU A 8 -51.41 -29.37 -35.98
N SER A 9 -52.51 -29.78 -36.59
CA SER A 9 -53.24 -30.99 -36.18
C SER A 9 -52.49 -32.30 -36.50
N SER A 10 -51.59 -32.28 -37.48
CA SER A 10 -50.78 -33.43 -37.91
C SER A 10 -49.55 -33.71 -37.05
N LEU A 11 -49.19 -32.79 -36.15
CA LEU A 11 -48.06 -32.93 -35.24
C LEU A 11 -48.36 -33.95 -34.13
N GLN A 12 -47.38 -34.80 -33.82
CA GLN A 12 -47.44 -35.77 -32.71
C GLN A 12 -47.29 -35.05 -31.36
N TRP A 13 -48.32 -34.31 -30.94
CA TRP A 13 -48.32 -33.52 -29.70
C TRP A 13 -48.02 -34.33 -28.45
N GLU A 14 -48.44 -35.60 -28.40
CA GLU A 14 -48.14 -36.52 -27.29
C GLU A 14 -46.64 -36.76 -27.09
N ARG A 15 -45.84 -36.64 -28.14
CA ARG A 15 -44.37 -36.78 -28.08
C ARG A 15 -43.67 -35.43 -27.98
N LEU A 16 -44.16 -34.42 -28.71
CA LEU A 16 -43.57 -33.09 -28.71
C LEU A 16 -43.70 -32.39 -27.36
N ILE A 17 -44.85 -32.49 -26.68
CA ILE A 17 -45.09 -31.77 -25.43
C ILE A 17 -44.12 -32.24 -24.32
N PRO A 18 -43.95 -33.55 -24.04
CA PRO A 18 -42.99 -34.01 -23.03
C PRO A 18 -41.54 -33.65 -23.37
N GLU A 19 -41.12 -33.76 -24.64
CA GLU A 19 -39.76 -33.41 -25.06
C GLU A 19 -39.48 -31.90 -24.88
N TRP A 20 -40.46 -31.04 -25.22
CA TRP A 20 -40.34 -29.59 -25.01
C TRP A 20 -40.32 -29.22 -23.53
N ILE A 21 -41.18 -29.84 -22.71
CA ILE A 21 -41.21 -29.61 -21.26
C ILE A 21 -39.89 -30.03 -20.63
N GLY A 22 -39.35 -31.20 -21.00
CA GLY A 22 -38.06 -31.68 -20.52
C GLY A 22 -36.91 -30.73 -20.87
N LYS A 23 -36.86 -30.24 -22.11
CA LYS A 23 -35.86 -29.24 -22.54
C LYS A 23 -36.02 -27.90 -21.83
N ALA A 24 -37.25 -27.42 -21.69
CA ALA A 24 -37.55 -26.17 -21.00
C ALA A 24 -37.15 -26.25 -19.51
N LEU A 25 -37.46 -27.35 -18.82
CA LEU A 25 -37.07 -27.59 -17.43
C LEU A 25 -35.54 -27.72 -17.29
N GLY A 26 -34.87 -28.41 -18.22
CA GLY A 26 -33.42 -28.51 -18.25
C GLY A 26 -32.76 -27.13 -18.41
N PHE A 27 -33.28 -26.32 -19.32
CA PHE A 27 -32.81 -24.95 -19.52
C PHE A 27 -33.08 -24.06 -18.29
N LEU A 28 -34.29 -24.12 -17.73
CA LEU A 28 -34.63 -23.34 -16.53
C LEU A 28 -33.77 -23.72 -15.33
N SER A 29 -33.54 -25.02 -15.11
CA SER A 29 -32.70 -25.48 -14.00
C SER A 29 -31.25 -25.04 -14.16
N GLY A 30 -30.68 -25.15 -15.37
CA GLY A 30 -29.35 -24.63 -15.68
C GLY A 30 -29.25 -23.10 -15.50
N PHE A 31 -30.28 -22.37 -15.94
CA PHE A 31 -30.36 -20.92 -15.77
C PHE A 31 -30.44 -20.53 -14.29
N VAL A 32 -31.31 -21.18 -13.50
CA VAL A 32 -31.46 -20.92 -12.07
C VAL A 32 -30.16 -21.24 -11.32
N ALA A 33 -29.49 -22.35 -11.64
CA ALA A 33 -28.21 -22.70 -11.02
C ALA A 33 -27.11 -21.67 -11.35
N SER A 34 -26.99 -21.27 -12.63
CA SER A 34 -26.04 -20.25 -13.06
C SER A 34 -26.32 -18.90 -12.40
N TRP A 35 -27.58 -18.47 -12.39
CA TRP A 35 -28.02 -17.24 -11.74
C TRP A 35 -27.73 -17.28 -10.23
N PHE A 36 -28.01 -18.40 -9.56
CA PHE A 36 -27.75 -18.56 -8.14
C PHE A 36 -26.25 -18.46 -7.80
N LEU A 37 -25.37 -19.05 -8.61
CA LEU A 37 -23.93 -18.93 -8.43
C LEU A 37 -23.44 -17.49 -8.61
N LEU A 38 -23.93 -16.78 -9.64
CA LEU A 38 -23.61 -15.38 -9.86
C LEU A 38 -24.15 -14.48 -8.73
N PHE A 39 -25.37 -14.76 -8.27
CA PHE A 39 -26.00 -14.04 -7.18
C PHE A 39 -25.24 -14.23 -5.87
N ARG A 40 -24.82 -15.46 -5.54
CA ARG A 40 -24.00 -15.74 -4.36
C ARG A 40 -22.63 -15.06 -4.43
N ARG A 41 -21.98 -15.08 -5.60
CA ARG A 41 -20.74 -14.32 -5.82
C ARG A 41 -20.93 -12.82 -5.58
N ARG A 42 -22.04 -12.26 -6.07
CA ARG A 42 -22.36 -10.84 -5.90
C ARG A 42 -22.71 -10.49 -4.45
N LEU A 43 -23.43 -11.36 -3.74
CA LEU A 43 -23.71 -11.19 -2.31
C LEU A 43 -22.42 -11.18 -1.48
N ASN A 44 -21.51 -12.13 -1.73
CA ASN A 44 -20.22 -12.15 -1.05
C ASN A 44 -19.41 -10.87 -1.34
N ALA A 45 -19.41 -10.39 -2.58
CA ALA A 45 -18.73 -9.13 -2.93
C ALA A 45 -19.35 -7.91 -2.22
N ILE A 46 -20.68 -7.86 -2.09
CA ILE A 46 -21.39 -6.81 -1.34
C ILE A 46 -21.08 -6.90 0.15
N GLN A 47 -21.10 -8.11 0.73
CA GLN A 47 -20.74 -8.33 2.13
C GLN A 47 -19.31 -7.92 2.41
N LYS A 48 -18.34 -8.24 1.54
CA LYS A 48 -16.95 -7.76 1.64
C LYS A 48 -16.85 -6.24 1.53
N ALA A 49 -17.57 -5.64 0.59
CA ALA A 49 -17.61 -4.18 0.46
C ALA A 49 -18.21 -3.49 1.71
N GLN A 50 -19.17 -4.15 2.38
CA GLN A 50 -19.77 -3.68 3.63
C GLN A 50 -18.88 -3.96 4.86
N SER A 51 -18.20 -5.11 4.90
CA SER A 51 -17.24 -5.45 5.97
C SER A 51 -15.97 -4.62 5.90
N GLY A 52 -15.69 -4.04 4.72
CA GLY A 52 -14.49 -3.26 4.41
C GLY A 52 -13.20 -4.08 4.41
N ASP A 53 -13.33 -5.41 4.31
CA ASP A 53 -12.24 -6.30 3.95
C ASP A 53 -12.02 -6.23 2.45
N SER A 54 -10.77 -5.98 2.06
CA SER A 54 -10.38 -6.05 0.68
C SER A 54 -9.40 -7.17 0.43
N ASP A 55 -9.69 -7.98 -0.57
CA ASP A 55 -8.74 -8.90 -1.16
C ASP A 55 -7.71 -8.16 -2.05
N ASP A 56 -7.60 -6.82 -1.94
CA ASP A 56 -6.78 -6.00 -2.83
C ASP A 56 -5.31 -6.07 -2.37
N ILE A 57 -4.42 -6.36 -3.31
CA ILE A 57 -2.97 -6.28 -3.17
C ILE A 57 -2.49 -5.15 -4.07
N ILE A 58 -1.87 -4.14 -3.46
CA ILE A 58 -1.46 -2.92 -4.16
C ILE A 58 0.05 -2.78 -4.07
N PHE A 59 0.73 -2.75 -5.22
CA PHE A 59 2.16 -2.47 -5.29
C PHE A 59 2.38 -0.96 -5.40
N GLN A 60 3.09 -0.40 -4.41
CA GLN A 60 3.28 1.03 -4.27
C GLN A 60 4.75 1.40 -4.06
N MET A 61 5.25 2.22 -4.97
CA MET A 61 6.51 2.94 -4.77
C MET A 61 6.27 4.12 -3.82
N HIS A 62 7.21 4.32 -2.91
CA HIS A 62 7.26 5.44 -2.00
C HIS A 62 8.52 6.25 -2.26
N VAL A 63 8.35 7.57 -2.40
CA VAL A 63 9.45 8.49 -2.71
C VAL A 63 9.35 9.69 -1.78
N LEU A 64 10.48 10.07 -1.18
CA LEU A 64 10.62 11.37 -0.53
C LEU A 64 11.01 12.42 -1.57
N HIS A 65 10.06 13.29 -1.93
CA HIS A 65 10.31 14.39 -2.85
C HIS A 65 10.74 15.63 -2.07
N PRO A 66 11.89 16.26 -2.40
CA PRO A 66 12.34 17.47 -1.72
C PRO A 66 11.45 18.66 -2.11
N ASN A 67 10.88 19.32 -1.11
CA ASN A 67 10.19 20.58 -1.36
C ASN A 67 11.23 21.64 -1.69
N PRO A 68 11.02 22.48 -2.73
CA PRO A 68 11.88 23.61 -2.96
C PRO A 68 11.82 24.49 -1.72
N SER A 69 12.94 24.60 -0.99
CA SER A 69 13.05 25.54 0.10
C SER A 69 12.84 26.95 -0.48
N GLU A 70 12.05 27.78 0.19
CA GLU A 70 11.96 29.22 -0.08
C GLU A 70 13.30 29.96 0.19
N ASP A 71 14.43 29.24 0.22
CA ASP A 71 15.76 29.73 0.57
C ASP A 71 16.71 29.73 -0.65
N THR A 72 16.13 29.91 -1.85
CA THR A 72 16.92 30.26 -3.04
C THR A 72 16.77 31.76 -3.24
N GLY A 73 17.79 32.51 -2.79
CA GLY A 73 17.71 33.95 -2.60
C GLY A 73 17.24 34.75 -3.80
N GLN A 74 16.28 35.63 -3.54
CA GLN A 74 16.25 36.94 -4.17
C GLN A 74 17.55 37.67 -3.77
N ARG A 75 18.61 37.48 -4.58
CA ARG A 75 19.67 38.48 -4.71
C ARG A 75 19.12 39.62 -5.54
N ASP A 76 18.85 40.72 -4.86
CA ASP A 76 18.98 42.11 -5.30
C ASP A 76 19.09 42.35 -6.82
N GLU A 77 17.97 42.72 -7.44
CA GLU A 77 17.96 43.79 -8.43
C GLU A 77 17.02 44.89 -7.91
N GLU A 78 17.44 45.57 -6.85
CA GLU A 78 16.94 46.91 -6.54
C GLU A 78 17.47 47.89 -7.61
N GLN A 79 16.57 48.35 -8.47
CA GLN A 79 16.74 49.61 -9.20
C GLN A 79 16.68 50.76 -8.19
N PRO A 80 17.59 51.76 -8.25
CA PRO A 80 17.49 52.90 -7.37
C PRO A 80 16.46 53.86 -7.97
N ASN A 81 15.35 54.08 -7.27
CA ASN A 81 14.54 55.27 -7.46
C ASN A 81 14.34 55.99 -6.13
N ALA A 82 15.05 57.10 -6.00
CA ALA A 82 14.90 58.06 -4.92
C ALA A 82 13.56 58.80 -5.06
N SER A 83 12.79 58.90 -3.98
CA SER A 83 12.11 60.15 -3.55
C SER A 83 11.30 59.94 -2.25
N ASP A 84 11.79 60.59 -1.19
CA ASP A 84 11.13 61.40 -0.17
C ASP A 84 9.86 60.98 0.60
N SER A 85 10.03 61.12 1.94
CA SER A 85 9.05 61.47 3.01
C SER A 85 8.07 60.37 3.41
N GLU A 86 7.79 60.07 4.70
CA GLU A 86 7.65 60.94 5.87
C GLU A 86 7.68 60.07 7.15
N LEU A 87 8.16 60.64 8.27
CA LEU A 87 8.23 60.03 9.61
C LEU A 87 6.84 59.71 10.21
N GLN A 88 6.71 58.59 10.95
CA GLN A 88 6.09 58.51 12.30
C GLN A 88 6.11 57.07 12.92
N PRO A 89 5.85 56.88 14.24
CA PRO A 89 6.80 56.26 15.16
C PRO A 89 6.44 54.83 15.64
N GLU A 90 7.39 54.32 16.41
CA GLU A 90 7.48 53.05 17.16
C GLU A 90 6.19 52.53 17.83
N ASN A 91 6.00 51.21 17.72
CA ASN A 91 5.28 50.41 18.71
C ASN A 91 5.94 49.02 18.81
N PRO A 92 6.56 48.64 19.95
CA PRO A 92 7.16 47.32 20.13
C PRO A 92 6.16 46.37 20.78
N GLY A 93 5.65 45.40 20.03
CA GLY A 93 4.89 44.27 20.54
C GLY A 93 5.53 42.94 20.12
N PRO A 94 5.98 42.07 21.04
CA PRO A 94 6.59 40.80 20.68
C PRO A 94 5.51 39.72 20.55
N THR A 95 4.80 39.67 19.43
CA THR A 95 4.19 38.41 19.01
C THR A 95 5.23 37.62 18.25
N LYS A 96 5.96 36.75 18.96
CA LYS A 96 6.65 35.62 18.35
C LYS A 96 5.58 34.79 17.63
N ALA A 97 5.30 35.12 16.37
CA ALA A 97 4.77 34.17 15.43
C ALA A 97 5.82 33.05 15.38
N THR A 98 5.54 31.92 16.02
CA THR A 98 6.23 30.68 15.74
C THR A 98 6.01 30.41 14.26
N ALA A 99 6.98 30.82 13.44
CA ALA A 99 6.98 30.51 12.01
C ALA A 99 6.78 29.00 11.91
N LYS A 100 5.63 28.58 11.36
CA LYS A 100 5.39 27.16 11.06
C LYS A 100 6.46 26.78 10.05
N ARG A 101 7.48 26.05 10.52
CA ARG A 101 8.53 25.52 9.66
C ARG A 101 7.84 24.60 8.66
N HIS A 102 7.96 24.91 7.38
CA HIS A 102 7.43 24.06 6.32
C HIS A 102 8.28 22.79 6.24
N ALA A 103 7.65 21.62 6.14
CA ALA A 103 8.37 20.36 5.95
C ALA A 103 9.27 20.43 4.71
N SER A 104 10.52 19.98 4.84
CA SER A 104 11.48 19.96 3.73
C SER A 104 11.18 18.87 2.70
N HIS A 105 10.41 17.84 3.05
CA HIS A 105 10.10 16.73 2.15
C HIS A 105 8.60 16.44 2.09
N THR A 106 8.14 15.97 0.93
CA THR A 106 6.79 15.44 0.73
C THR A 106 6.86 13.96 0.39
N LEU A 107 6.19 13.13 1.19
CA LEU A 107 6.06 11.70 0.95
C LEU A 107 5.00 11.42 -0.12
N LEU A 108 5.46 10.78 -1.21
CA LEU A 108 4.65 10.40 -2.36
C LEU A 108 4.40 8.90 -2.38
N PHE A 109 3.20 8.53 -2.81
CA PHE A 109 2.77 7.13 -2.98
C PHE A 109 2.29 6.95 -4.42
N ARG A 110 2.90 6.02 -5.16
CA ARG A 110 2.56 5.76 -6.55
C ARG A 110 2.32 4.29 -6.79
N ASN A 111 1.17 3.97 -7.38
CA ASN A 111 0.90 2.60 -7.81
C ASN A 111 1.78 2.31 -9.03
N ILE A 112 2.60 1.27 -8.93
CA ILE A 112 3.53 0.88 -10.00
C ILE A 112 3.07 -0.37 -10.76
N ALA A 113 2.03 -1.04 -10.25
CA ALA A 113 1.41 -2.18 -10.89
C ALA A 113 -0.11 -1.96 -11.02
N PRO A 114 -0.75 -2.65 -11.97
CA PRO A 114 -2.20 -2.79 -11.97
C PRO A 114 -2.70 -3.29 -10.63
N LYS A 115 -3.94 -2.93 -10.30
CA LYS A 115 -4.59 -3.42 -9.10
C LYS A 115 -4.77 -4.94 -9.19
N THR A 116 -4.20 -5.66 -8.24
CA THR A 116 -4.25 -7.13 -8.17
C THR A 116 -5.07 -7.56 -6.95
N THR A 117 -5.61 -8.77 -6.99
CA THR A 117 -6.33 -9.38 -5.87
C THR A 117 -5.63 -10.65 -5.38
N LEU A 118 -5.92 -11.06 -4.14
CA LEU A 118 -5.42 -12.32 -3.56
C LEU A 118 -5.59 -13.52 -4.50
N ASN A 119 -6.75 -13.62 -5.17
CA ASN A 119 -7.06 -14.72 -6.09
C ASN A 119 -6.34 -14.65 -7.43
N GLN A 120 -5.80 -13.48 -7.79
CA GLN A 120 -5.05 -13.30 -9.03
C GLN A 120 -3.55 -13.50 -8.81
N LEU A 121 -3.05 -13.14 -7.63
CA LEU A 121 -1.63 -13.29 -7.30
C LEU A 121 -1.29 -14.70 -6.83
N TYR A 122 -2.20 -15.36 -6.10
CA TYR A 122 -1.94 -16.65 -5.47
C TYR A 122 -2.96 -17.70 -5.89
N ASP A 123 -2.48 -18.74 -6.56
CA ASP A 123 -3.31 -19.89 -6.96
C ASP A 123 -3.66 -20.79 -5.78
N ASN A 124 -2.72 -20.95 -4.83
CA ASN A 124 -2.89 -21.81 -3.68
C ASN A 124 -3.90 -21.23 -2.67
N ILE A 125 -4.92 -22.00 -2.29
CA ILE A 125 -5.95 -21.59 -1.31
C ILE A 125 -5.33 -21.42 0.08
N ALA A 126 -4.42 -22.31 0.49
CA ALA A 126 -3.79 -22.25 1.81
C ALA A 126 -2.97 -20.96 1.99
N VAL A 127 -2.26 -20.54 0.92
CA VAL A 127 -1.53 -19.28 0.87
C VAL A 127 -2.48 -18.08 1.08
N ARG A 128 -3.64 -18.08 0.41
CA ARG A 128 -4.63 -17.00 0.53
C ARG A 128 -5.22 -16.90 1.93
N GLU A 129 -5.55 -18.04 2.55
CA GLU A 129 -6.06 -18.07 3.91
C GLU A 129 -5.02 -17.60 4.92
N GLU A 130 -3.77 -18.02 4.76
CA GLU A 130 -2.70 -17.59 5.66
C GLU A 130 -2.37 -16.10 5.52
N LEU A 131 -2.32 -15.60 4.29
CA LEU A 131 -2.11 -14.18 4.04
C LEU A 131 -3.23 -13.31 4.64
N GLN A 132 -4.47 -13.81 4.64
CA GLN A 132 -5.58 -13.14 5.33
C GLN A 132 -5.37 -13.12 6.85
N LYS A 133 -4.89 -14.22 7.45
CA LYS A 133 -4.55 -14.25 8.89
C LYS A 133 -3.44 -13.27 9.24
N PHE A 134 -2.38 -13.19 8.42
CA PHE A 134 -1.31 -12.22 8.62
C PHE A 134 -1.86 -10.79 8.57
N ALA A 135 -2.72 -10.48 7.60
CA ALA A 135 -3.39 -9.18 7.50
C ALA A 135 -4.36 -8.90 8.66
N ASP A 136 -4.94 -9.92 9.29
CA ASP A 136 -5.79 -9.79 10.50
C ASP A 136 -4.98 -9.49 11.76
N GLN A 137 -3.70 -9.87 11.78
CA GLN A 137 -2.81 -9.69 12.93
C GLN A 137 -2.03 -8.37 12.88
N THR A 138 -1.89 -7.75 11.71
CA THR A 138 -1.22 -6.45 11.59
C THR A 138 -1.97 -5.34 12.29
N SER A 139 -1.19 -4.39 12.81
CA SER A 139 -1.67 -3.15 13.40
C SER A 139 -0.82 -2.00 12.92
N LEU A 140 -1.18 -0.76 13.25
CA LEU A 140 -0.33 0.38 12.96
C LEU A 140 1.01 0.32 13.73
N ASN A 141 1.06 -0.44 14.84
CA ASN A 141 2.29 -0.66 15.62
C ASN A 141 3.22 -1.72 15.00
N ASP A 142 2.65 -2.73 14.35
CA ASP A 142 3.37 -3.77 13.59
C ASP A 142 2.70 -3.94 12.21
N PRO A 143 3.04 -3.06 11.25
CA PRO A 143 2.34 -2.96 9.97
C PRO A 143 2.85 -3.94 8.93
N VAL A 144 4.02 -4.55 9.14
CA VAL A 144 4.65 -5.49 8.21
C VAL A 144 4.08 -6.88 8.48
N LEU A 145 3.65 -7.58 7.42
CA LEU A 145 3.12 -8.93 7.56
C LEU A 145 4.16 -9.86 8.20
N ASP A 146 3.75 -10.66 9.17
CA ASP A 146 4.60 -11.71 9.74
C ASP A 146 4.71 -12.89 8.77
N THR A 147 5.58 -12.75 7.77
CA THR A 147 5.81 -13.77 6.74
C THR A 147 6.80 -14.85 7.21
N THR A 148 6.95 -15.12 8.51
CA THR A 148 7.85 -16.17 8.99
C THR A 148 7.43 -17.58 8.57
N GLY A 149 8.40 -18.50 8.53
CA GLY A 149 8.18 -19.88 8.07
C GLY A 149 8.07 -20.05 6.55
N THR A 150 7.90 -21.30 6.13
CA THR A 150 7.91 -21.70 4.71
C THR A 150 6.77 -21.06 3.91
N LEU A 151 5.55 -21.04 4.46
CA LEU A 151 4.40 -20.48 3.76
C LEU A 151 4.50 -18.96 3.61
N GLY A 152 5.01 -18.27 4.63
CA GLY A 152 5.28 -16.85 4.56
C GLY A 152 6.42 -16.50 3.59
N PHE A 153 7.44 -17.37 3.48
CA PHE A 153 8.48 -17.25 2.45
C PHE A 153 7.90 -17.33 1.03
N GLU A 154 7.02 -18.30 0.76
CA GLU A 154 6.32 -18.41 -0.53
C GLU A 154 5.49 -17.17 -0.83
N ILE A 155 4.69 -16.71 0.14
CA ILE A 155 3.87 -15.48 0.04
C ILE A 155 4.72 -14.29 -0.40
N LEU A 156 5.85 -14.08 0.27
CA LEU A 156 6.73 -12.94 0.02
C LEU A 156 7.41 -13.05 -1.35
N ASN A 157 7.92 -14.22 -1.71
CA ASN A 157 8.63 -14.43 -2.97
C ASN A 157 7.72 -14.38 -4.19
N ASP A 158 6.49 -14.88 -4.10
CA ASP A 158 5.53 -14.80 -5.20
C ASP A 158 5.18 -13.33 -5.49
N ALA A 159 4.94 -12.53 -4.45
CA ALA A 159 4.69 -11.10 -4.60
C ALA A 159 5.92 -10.35 -5.16
N LEU A 160 7.11 -10.68 -4.67
CA LEU A 160 8.38 -10.10 -5.13
C LEU A 160 8.68 -10.47 -6.59
N GLY A 161 8.49 -11.74 -6.95
CA GLY A 161 8.67 -12.25 -8.30
C GLY A 161 7.66 -11.64 -9.28
N HIS A 162 6.41 -11.48 -8.85
CA HIS A 162 5.37 -10.81 -9.63
C HIS A 162 5.77 -9.37 -9.98
N ILE A 163 6.17 -8.56 -8.99
CA ILE A 163 6.56 -7.18 -9.27
C ILE A 163 7.86 -7.07 -10.06
N ALA A 164 8.83 -7.95 -9.82
CA ALA A 164 10.05 -8.04 -10.62
C ALA A 164 9.74 -8.31 -12.09
N GLY A 165 8.82 -9.24 -12.37
CA GLY A 165 8.37 -9.57 -13.72
C GLY A 165 7.70 -8.39 -14.41
N LEU A 166 6.83 -7.66 -13.71
CA LEU A 166 6.19 -6.46 -14.25
C LEU A 166 7.19 -5.34 -14.55
N MET A 167 8.19 -5.16 -13.68
CA MET A 167 9.20 -4.12 -13.84
C MET A 167 10.36 -4.53 -14.76
N ALA A 168 10.39 -5.75 -15.27
CA ALA A 168 11.50 -6.24 -16.10
C ALA A 168 11.65 -5.48 -17.42
N ILE A 169 10.56 -4.91 -17.93
CA ILE A 169 10.46 -4.24 -19.23
C ILE A 169 10.52 -2.70 -19.16
N THR A 170 10.73 -2.13 -17.98
CA THR A 170 10.82 -0.67 -17.82
C THR A 170 12.10 -0.13 -18.45
N SER A 171 12.04 1.07 -19.04
CA SER A 171 13.21 1.77 -19.57
C SER A 171 14.10 2.42 -18.50
N GLU A 172 13.61 2.47 -17.26
CA GLU A 172 14.30 3.11 -16.13
C GLU A 172 15.52 2.30 -15.66
N PRO A 173 16.57 2.97 -15.16
CA PRO A 173 17.74 2.30 -14.60
C PRO A 173 17.34 1.44 -13.39
N ARG A 174 17.91 0.24 -13.30
CA ARG A 174 17.65 -0.66 -12.17
C ARG A 174 18.45 -0.21 -10.96
N GLU A 175 17.73 0.17 -9.92
CA GLU A 175 18.28 0.58 -8.63
C GLU A 175 17.88 -0.43 -7.55
N PRO A 176 18.58 -0.49 -6.41
CA PRO A 176 18.14 -1.29 -5.27
C PRO A 176 16.94 -0.64 -4.57
N TRP A 177 15.91 -1.44 -4.32
CA TRP A 177 14.70 -1.07 -3.59
C TRP A 177 14.43 -2.07 -2.47
N LEU A 178 13.89 -1.60 -1.35
CA LEU A 178 13.41 -2.43 -0.27
C LEU A 178 11.94 -2.76 -0.51
N PHE A 179 11.66 -4.05 -0.61
CA PHE A 179 10.34 -4.63 -0.76
C PHE A 179 9.84 -5.16 0.58
N ALA A 180 8.64 -4.74 0.98
CA ALA A 180 7.97 -5.27 2.16
C ALA A 180 6.47 -5.40 1.92
N MET A 181 5.86 -6.46 2.44
CA MET A 181 4.40 -6.59 2.45
C MET A 181 3.85 -6.03 3.76
N THR A 182 2.93 -5.08 3.66
CA THR A 182 2.29 -4.42 4.79
C THR A 182 0.78 -4.54 4.69
N CYS A 183 0.07 -4.29 5.78
CA CYS A 183 -1.37 -4.17 5.74
C CYS A 183 -1.85 -2.96 6.56
N GLU A 184 -2.83 -2.23 6.04
CA GLU A 184 -3.37 -1.06 6.72
C GLU A 184 -4.23 -1.47 7.92
N ASP A 185 -4.05 -0.78 9.05
CA ASP A 185 -4.79 -1.04 10.29
C ASP A 185 -6.28 -0.69 10.14
N ARG A 186 -7.16 -1.66 10.43
CA ARG A 186 -8.62 -1.51 10.39
C ARG A 186 -9.12 -0.39 11.31
N GLN A 187 -8.41 -0.10 12.39
CA GLN A 187 -8.78 0.94 13.34
C GLN A 187 -8.57 2.34 12.75
N VAL A 188 -7.73 2.46 11.72
CA VAL A 188 -7.37 3.73 11.08
C VAL A 188 -8.00 3.88 9.70
N VAL A 189 -8.16 2.78 8.95
CA VAL A 189 -8.72 2.82 7.60
C VAL A 189 -10.06 2.12 7.47
N ARG A 190 -10.97 2.74 6.69
CA ARG A 190 -12.29 2.17 6.39
C ARG A 190 -12.23 0.93 5.49
N LYS A 191 -11.19 0.77 4.67
CA LYS A 191 -11.03 -0.39 3.81
C LYS A 191 -9.60 -0.90 3.95
N ARG A 192 -9.45 -2.09 4.53
CA ARG A 192 -8.14 -2.71 4.70
C ARG A 192 -7.66 -3.27 3.37
N CYS A 193 -6.40 -3.07 3.04
CA CYS A 193 -5.75 -3.68 1.89
C CYS A 193 -4.31 -4.08 2.23
N ILE A 194 -3.80 -5.10 1.53
CA ILE A 194 -2.39 -5.45 1.59
C ILE A 194 -1.64 -4.53 0.62
N ARG A 195 -0.57 -3.89 1.10
CA ARG A 195 0.27 -3.04 0.28
C ARG A 195 1.68 -3.59 0.25
N CYS A 196 2.16 -3.82 -0.96
CA CYS A 196 3.54 -4.18 -1.21
C CYS A 196 4.32 -2.88 -1.42
N PHE A 197 5.08 -2.48 -0.42
CA PHE A 197 5.86 -1.26 -0.42
C PHE A 197 7.18 -1.49 -1.14
N LEU A 198 7.55 -0.54 -1.99
CA LEU A 198 8.87 -0.39 -2.58
C LEU A 198 9.43 0.97 -2.19
N ILE A 199 10.47 0.97 -1.38
CA ILE A 199 11.08 2.17 -0.81
C ILE A 199 12.59 2.14 -1.04
N ARG A 200 13.18 3.29 -1.32
CA ARG A 200 14.63 3.42 -1.44
C ARG A 200 15.30 3.21 -0.07
N PRO A 201 16.41 2.44 0.03
CA PRO A 201 17.11 2.24 1.29
C PRO A 201 17.41 3.55 2.03
N GLU A 202 17.94 4.55 1.31
CA GLU A 202 18.30 5.86 1.86
C GLU A 202 17.12 6.67 2.39
N ASP A 203 15.92 6.46 1.84
CA ASP A 203 14.70 7.10 2.32
C ASP A 203 14.21 6.41 3.59
N LEU A 204 14.21 5.07 3.61
CA LEU A 204 13.78 4.32 4.78
C LEU A 204 14.67 4.58 6.01
N GLU A 205 15.97 4.78 5.82
CA GLU A 205 16.89 5.11 6.91
C GLU A 205 16.49 6.39 7.67
N LYS A 206 15.99 7.41 6.97
CA LYS A 206 15.52 8.66 7.57
C LYS A 206 14.30 8.43 8.45
N PHE A 207 13.39 7.55 8.03
CA PHE A 207 12.17 7.23 8.77
C PHE A 207 12.43 6.55 10.12
N ALA A 208 13.64 6.03 10.37
CA ALA A 208 13.95 5.49 11.69
C ALA A 208 14.06 6.58 12.78
N ASN A 209 14.31 7.84 12.41
CA ASN A 209 14.28 8.97 13.32
C ASN A 209 12.86 9.55 13.38
N TRP A 210 12.16 9.33 14.51
CA TRP A 210 10.78 9.80 14.66
C TRP A 210 10.68 11.33 14.69
N THR A 211 11.61 12.01 15.37
CA THR A 211 11.66 13.48 15.39
C THR A 211 11.79 14.05 13.99
N TRP A 212 12.64 13.45 13.16
CA TRP A 212 12.76 13.83 11.75
C TRP A 212 11.44 13.63 10.99
N CYS A 213 10.73 12.51 11.21
CA CYS A 213 9.42 12.27 10.60
C CYS A 213 8.39 13.35 10.99
N GLN A 214 8.47 13.87 12.22
CA GLN A 214 7.53 14.87 12.70
C GLN A 214 7.77 16.26 12.11
N GLU A 215 9.04 16.62 11.95
CA GLU A 215 9.45 17.97 11.57
C GLU A 215 9.59 18.13 10.05
N GLU A 216 10.08 17.11 9.36
CA GLU A 216 10.57 17.25 7.99
C GLU A 216 9.68 16.60 6.93
N VAL A 217 8.65 15.84 7.33
CA VAL A 217 7.79 15.09 6.39
C VAL A 217 6.37 15.65 6.33
N ALA A 218 5.99 16.09 5.14
CA ALA A 218 4.61 16.31 4.75
C ALA A 218 4.08 15.13 3.89
N VAL A 219 2.77 15.06 3.73
CA VAL A 219 2.11 14.03 2.90
C VAL A 219 1.27 14.65 1.81
N GLU A 220 1.10 13.96 0.68
CA GLU A 220 0.29 14.48 -0.43
C GLU A 220 -1.20 14.66 -0.09
N LYS A 221 -1.73 13.83 0.83
CA LYS A 221 -3.14 13.86 1.25
C LYS A 221 -3.23 13.72 2.77
N PRO A 222 -4.19 14.40 3.42
CA PRO A 222 -4.27 14.46 4.88
C PRO A 222 -4.41 13.07 5.51
N TRP A 223 -5.13 12.15 4.86
CA TRP A 223 -5.32 10.79 5.37
C TRP A 223 -4.08 9.87 5.22
N HIS A 224 -2.97 10.30 4.61
CA HIS A 224 -1.78 9.46 4.46
C HIS A 224 -0.85 9.46 5.69
N TRP A 225 -1.16 10.21 6.75
CA TRP A 225 -0.31 10.35 7.94
C TRP A 225 0.09 9.01 8.56
N PHE A 226 -0.81 8.02 8.61
CA PHE A 226 -0.54 6.71 9.22
C PHE A 226 0.53 5.92 8.45
N ARG A 227 0.75 6.23 7.17
CA ARG A 227 1.81 5.59 6.38
C ARG A 227 3.20 6.06 6.78
N VAL A 228 3.34 7.28 7.31
CA VAL A 228 4.60 7.74 7.90
C VAL A 228 4.97 6.87 9.10
N ILE A 229 3.99 6.53 9.94
CA ILE A 229 4.20 5.62 11.07
C ILE A 229 4.54 4.21 10.57
N ALA A 230 3.84 3.74 9.53
CA ALA A 230 4.12 2.44 8.96
C ALA A 230 5.57 2.33 8.44
N LEU A 231 6.06 3.38 7.77
CA LEU A 231 7.45 3.49 7.32
C LEU A 231 8.43 3.58 8.48
N HIS A 232 8.11 4.32 9.53
CA HIS A 232 8.92 4.38 10.75
C HIS A 232 9.08 3.00 11.41
N ARG A 233 7.98 2.27 11.59
CA ARG A 233 8.00 0.90 12.14
C ARG A 233 8.76 -0.07 11.24
N MET A 234 8.58 0.04 9.93
CA MET A 234 9.33 -0.76 8.96
C MET A 234 10.83 -0.44 8.98
N ALA A 235 11.22 0.83 9.17
CA ALA A 235 12.61 1.23 9.29
C ALA A 235 13.28 0.65 10.55
N ILE A 236 12.58 0.65 11.69
CA ILE A 236 13.05 0.01 12.92
C ILE A 236 13.21 -1.50 12.70
N LEU A 237 12.21 -2.15 12.11
CA LEU A 237 12.26 -3.58 11.80
C LEU A 237 13.47 -3.90 10.91
N TRP A 238 13.61 -3.19 9.80
CA TRP A 238 14.69 -3.42 8.85
C TRP A 238 16.07 -3.23 9.51
N ARG A 239 16.27 -2.20 10.33
CA ARG A 239 17.51 -2.05 11.12
C ARG A 239 17.76 -3.24 12.03
N SER A 240 16.73 -3.76 12.70
CA SER A 240 16.86 -4.92 13.57
C SER A 240 17.22 -6.21 12.80
N GLU A 241 16.64 -6.41 11.61
CA GLU A 241 16.94 -7.54 10.72
C GLU A 241 18.39 -7.44 10.21
N GLN A 242 18.83 -6.26 9.76
CA GLN A 242 20.21 -6.01 9.33
C GLN A 242 21.22 -6.28 10.45
N GLN A 243 20.94 -5.84 11.68
CA GLN A 243 21.80 -6.11 12.84
C GLN A 243 21.85 -7.60 13.20
N ALA A 244 20.72 -8.31 13.10
CA ALA A 244 20.67 -9.75 13.33
C ALA A 244 21.51 -10.51 12.31
N THR A 245 21.40 -10.17 11.02
CA THR A 245 22.18 -10.77 9.93
C THR A 245 23.68 -10.52 10.11
N LEU A 246 24.08 -9.32 10.51
CA LEU A 246 25.48 -9.01 10.84
C LEU A 246 26.02 -9.85 12.00
N ARG A 247 25.21 -10.05 13.06
CA ARG A 247 25.60 -10.89 14.21
C ARG A 247 25.70 -12.37 13.85
N SER A 248 24.76 -12.88 13.07
CA SER A 248 24.76 -14.28 12.60
C SER A 248 25.91 -14.57 11.65
N GLY A 249 26.27 -13.62 10.77
CA GLY A 249 27.43 -13.73 9.89
C GLY A 249 28.77 -13.75 10.62
N GLN A 250 28.82 -13.23 11.86
CA GLN A 250 30.02 -13.27 12.72
C GLN A 250 30.11 -14.56 13.57
N SER A 251 29.00 -15.22 13.86
CA SER A 251 28.98 -16.36 14.80
C SER A 251 29.30 -17.71 14.16
N ASP A 252 29.29 -17.84 12.83
CA ASP A 252 29.30 -19.14 12.16
C ASP A 252 30.24 -19.19 10.94
N GLU A 253 31.56 -19.07 11.16
CA GLU A 253 32.57 -19.46 10.15
C GLU A 253 32.56 -20.97 9.81
N ARG A 254 31.77 -21.78 10.53
CA ARG A 254 31.65 -23.24 10.34
C ARG A 254 30.29 -23.71 9.81
N ALA A 255 29.29 -22.84 9.67
CA ALA A 255 28.01 -23.23 9.09
C ALA A 255 28.12 -23.25 7.55
N MET A 256 27.57 -24.30 6.93
CA MET A 256 27.58 -24.44 5.48
C MET A 256 26.85 -23.25 4.82
N PRO A 257 27.48 -22.51 3.90
CA PRO A 257 27.02 -21.21 3.42
C PRO A 257 25.84 -21.25 2.44
N MET A 258 25.08 -22.35 2.34
CA MET A 258 24.10 -22.56 1.26
C MET A 258 22.70 -23.01 1.68
N VAL A 259 22.43 -23.17 2.98
CA VAL A 259 21.08 -23.51 3.43
C VAL A 259 20.60 -22.41 4.35
N ASP A 260 20.04 -21.35 3.76
CA ASP A 260 19.14 -20.47 4.50
C ASP A 260 18.10 -21.38 5.13
N SER A 261 17.99 -21.35 6.46
CA SER A 261 16.89 -22.02 7.13
C SER A 261 15.62 -21.35 6.61
N GLN A 262 14.88 -21.99 5.71
CA GLN A 262 13.63 -21.47 5.13
C GLN A 262 12.58 -21.10 6.19
N THR A 263 12.86 -21.43 7.45
CA THR A 263 12.10 -21.06 8.65
C THR A 263 12.26 -19.60 9.06
N LYS A 264 13.39 -18.93 8.75
CA LYS A 264 13.64 -17.52 9.08
C LYS A 264 14.28 -16.80 7.90
N HIS A 265 13.57 -15.81 7.37
CA HIS A 265 14.03 -14.94 6.29
C HIS A 265 13.64 -13.49 6.61
N ASP A 266 14.29 -12.54 5.94
CA ASP A 266 14.03 -11.12 6.16
C ASP A 266 12.65 -10.75 5.59
N ARG A 267 11.84 -10.05 6.38
CA ARG A 267 10.52 -9.59 5.92
C ARG A 267 10.64 -8.38 4.99
N VAL A 268 11.76 -7.65 5.09
CA VAL A 268 12.14 -6.56 4.19
C VAL A 268 13.26 -7.04 3.27
N ARG A 269 12.96 -7.21 1.98
CA ARG A 269 13.87 -7.81 0.99
C ARG A 269 14.37 -6.78 -0.02
N THR A 270 15.65 -6.83 -0.35
CA THR A 270 16.18 -6.00 -1.43
C THR A 270 15.84 -6.60 -2.80
N ILE A 271 15.34 -5.77 -3.70
CA ILE A 271 15.06 -6.11 -5.10
C ILE A 271 15.66 -5.05 -6.02
N SER A 272 16.15 -5.45 -7.20
CA SER A 272 16.67 -4.51 -8.20
C SER A 272 15.65 -4.30 -9.32
N VAL A 273 15.05 -3.11 -9.37
CA VAL A 273 13.99 -2.76 -10.34
C VAL A 273 14.17 -1.32 -10.86
N GLY A 274 13.73 -1.08 -12.09
CA GLY A 274 13.68 0.27 -12.66
C GLY A 274 12.32 0.91 -12.43
N MET A 275 12.28 2.06 -11.76
CA MET A 275 11.03 2.78 -11.49
C MET A 275 11.22 4.28 -11.71
N ASN A 276 10.19 4.94 -12.23
CA ASN A 276 10.23 6.38 -12.47
C ASN A 276 10.08 7.13 -11.14
N THR A 277 11.15 7.79 -10.71
CA THR A 277 11.19 8.55 -9.45
C THR A 277 11.01 10.06 -9.63
N GLN A 278 10.83 10.52 -10.87
CA GLN A 278 10.68 11.94 -11.21
C GLN A 278 9.25 12.48 -10.99
N GLU A 279 8.37 11.65 -10.42
CA GLU A 279 6.99 12.04 -10.13
C GLU A 279 6.92 13.20 -9.13
N GLN A 280 6.04 14.17 -9.45
CA GLN A 280 5.85 15.36 -8.65
C GLN A 280 4.63 15.20 -7.71
N PRO A 281 4.59 15.91 -6.57
CA PRO A 281 3.42 15.98 -5.72
C PRO A 281 2.17 16.49 -6.47
N ILE A 282 1.02 15.87 -6.24
CA ILE A 282 -0.26 16.33 -6.81
C ILE A 282 -0.93 17.30 -5.84
N GLY A 283 -0.72 18.60 -6.10
CA GLY A 283 -1.24 19.70 -5.29
C GLY A 283 -0.30 20.07 -4.14
N SER A 284 -0.76 20.98 -3.28
CA SER A 284 0.04 21.45 -2.15
C SER A 284 0.22 20.34 -1.11
N PRO A 285 1.46 20.07 -0.66
CA PRO A 285 1.73 19.14 0.43
C PRO A 285 0.93 19.49 1.69
N HIS A 286 0.46 18.47 2.40
CA HIS A 286 -0.26 18.62 3.65
C HIS A 286 0.69 18.37 4.83
N GLN A 287 0.88 19.40 5.64
CA GLN A 287 1.59 19.26 6.92
C GLN A 287 0.73 18.46 7.90
N ILE A 288 1.32 17.43 8.50
CA ILE A 288 0.63 16.61 9.49
C ILE A 288 0.59 17.36 10.82
N ASP A 289 -0.60 17.55 11.38
CA ASP A 289 -0.76 18.01 12.76
C ASP A 289 -0.64 16.82 13.72
N TRP A 290 0.60 16.49 14.08
CA TRP A 290 0.86 15.38 15.00
C TRP A 290 0.17 15.55 16.35
N THR A 291 -0.01 16.79 16.83
CA THR A 291 -0.64 17.04 18.12
C THR A 291 -2.09 16.59 18.16
N ALA A 292 -2.80 16.71 17.03
CA ALA A 292 -4.16 16.21 16.88
C ALA A 292 -4.23 14.66 16.87
N HIS A 293 -3.16 13.99 16.42
CA HIS A 293 -3.10 12.53 16.32
C HIS A 293 -2.55 11.83 17.57
N LEU A 294 -1.79 12.53 18.42
CA LEU A 294 -1.18 11.95 19.64
C LEU A 294 -2.18 11.19 20.54
N PRO A 295 -3.39 11.70 20.84
CA PRO A 295 -4.33 10.99 21.70
C PRO A 295 -4.80 9.66 21.12
N ASP A 296 -4.99 9.59 19.79
CA ASP A 296 -5.41 8.37 19.12
C ASP A 296 -4.26 7.36 19.04
N LEU A 297 -3.04 7.83 18.83
CA LEU A 297 -1.83 7.00 18.88
C LEU A 297 -1.61 6.37 20.26
N GLN A 298 -1.87 7.12 21.33
CA GLN A 298 -1.80 6.60 22.70
C GLN A 298 -2.86 5.53 22.95
N LYS A 299 -4.10 5.69 22.47
CA LYS A 299 -5.14 4.64 22.56
C LYS A 299 -4.74 3.36 21.83
N LEU A 300 -4.00 3.49 20.73
CA LEU A 300 -3.48 2.37 19.95
C LEU A 300 -2.22 1.73 20.57
N GLY A 301 -1.72 2.26 21.70
CA GLY A 301 -0.50 1.75 22.34
C GLY A 301 0.78 2.03 21.56
N ILE A 302 0.76 3.03 20.67
CA ILE A 302 1.89 3.34 19.80
C ILE A 302 2.78 4.36 20.50
N GLU A 303 3.88 3.86 21.06
CA GLU A 303 4.95 4.70 21.58
C GLU A 303 5.92 5.03 20.44
N LEU A 304 5.90 6.29 20.01
CA LEU A 304 6.76 6.83 18.96
C LEU A 304 7.93 7.53 19.63
N VAL A 305 8.94 6.74 20.00
CA VAL A 305 10.16 7.22 20.65
C VAL A 305 11.28 7.19 19.60
N SER A 306 12.01 8.29 19.47
CA SER A 306 13.27 8.31 18.73
C SER A 306 14.26 7.38 19.44
N GLN A 307 14.68 6.30 18.80
CA GLN A 307 15.83 5.53 19.29
C GLN A 307 17.08 6.38 19.04
N GLU A 308 17.74 6.81 20.12
CA GLU A 308 19.06 7.45 20.10
C GLU A 308 20.14 6.51 19.55
#